data_AF-A0A928ZUQ9-F1
#
_entry.id   AF-A0A928ZUQ9-F1
#
_cell.length_a   1.000
_cell.length_b   1.000
_cell.length_c   1.000
_cell.angle_alpha   90.00
_cell.angle_beta   90.00
_cell.angle_gamma   90.00
#
_symmetry.space_group_name_H-M   'P 1'
#
loop_
_entity.id
_entity.type
_entity.pdbx_description
1 polymer ?
#
loop_
_entity_poly.entity_id
_entity_poly.type
_entity_poly.pdbx_seq_one_letter_code
_entity_poly.pdbx_strand_id
1 'polypeptide(L)'
;MKDSYQRTNISMTILTPKSLRRCLGLFLAGLLSSLMITTQPAAAQTSFCESRSVPSDVAQGRSYGDPHINTFDGFHYGFQTVGEFILTHSRNRDFEVQARQAQVPNRNSLSLNTAVAMRVCDHRVGMYVQDSPDGRSLMWVDGVAVDMDDGFPLPNGGEIQRQSDRNYTVIWPSGDQVALKIITVSGARFINIMPMVSRDRTNRMAGLLGNYNG
;
A
#
# COMPACT_ATOMS: atom_id res chain seq x y z
N MET A 1 -13.49 -21.45 20.90
CA MET A 1 -13.85 -21.21 19.50
C MET A 1 -12.60 -20.75 18.78
N LYS A 2 -11.99 -21.60 17.94
CA LYS A 2 -10.91 -21.18 17.05
C LYS A 2 -11.62 -20.57 15.85
N ASP A 3 -11.74 -19.25 15.83
CA ASP A 3 -12.37 -18.56 14.71
C ASP A 3 -11.62 -18.91 13.43
N SER A 4 -12.41 -19.33 12.45
CA SER A 4 -12.06 -19.44 11.05
C SER A 4 -11.69 -18.04 10.51
N TYR A 5 -10.52 -17.54 10.88
CA TYR A 5 -9.94 -16.36 10.26
C TYR A 5 -9.51 -16.78 8.86
N GLN A 6 -10.37 -16.51 7.88
CA GLN A 6 -10.21 -16.99 6.51
C GLN A 6 -8.91 -16.41 5.93
N ARG A 7 -8.10 -17.26 5.28
CA ARG A 7 -6.93 -16.87 4.48
C ARG A 7 -7.39 -16.05 3.28
N THR A 8 -7.67 -14.79 3.55
CA THR A 8 -8.26 -13.86 2.60
C THR A 8 -7.29 -12.73 2.37
N ASN A 9 -7.40 -12.15 1.19
CA ASN A 9 -6.74 -10.90 0.88
C ASN A 9 -7.31 -9.78 1.77
N ILE A 10 -6.46 -8.90 2.33
CA ILE A 10 -6.95 -7.66 2.96
C ILE A 10 -7.81 -6.92 1.95
N SER A 11 -9.03 -6.55 2.32
CA SER A 11 -10.04 -6.03 1.39
C SER A 11 -9.73 -4.58 0.95
N MET A 12 -8.74 -4.43 0.07
CA MET A 12 -8.38 -3.17 -0.57
C MET A 12 -8.93 -3.15 -2.00
N THR A 13 -9.94 -2.32 -2.23
CA THR A 13 -10.53 -2.14 -3.57
C THR A 13 -9.73 -1.08 -4.33
N ILE A 14 -9.06 -1.47 -5.41
CA ILE A 14 -8.50 -0.52 -6.37
C ILE A 14 -9.63 -0.13 -7.32
N LEU A 15 -10.11 1.12 -7.24
CA LEU A 15 -11.02 1.64 -8.24
C LEU A 15 -10.20 1.98 -9.49
N THR A 16 -10.33 1.20 -10.55
CA THR A 16 -9.76 1.57 -11.85
C THR A 16 -10.55 2.76 -12.41
N PRO A 17 -9.89 3.81 -12.94
CA PRO A 17 -10.60 4.88 -13.62
C PRO A 17 -11.31 4.29 -14.85
N LYS A 18 -12.64 4.38 -14.90
CA LYS A 18 -13.45 3.95 -16.05
C LYS A 18 -12.89 4.59 -17.31
N SER A 19 -12.40 3.78 -18.25
CA SER A 19 -11.95 4.27 -19.55
C SER A 19 -13.13 4.92 -20.28
N LEU A 20 -13.00 6.21 -20.59
CA LEU A 20 -14.00 6.95 -21.35
C LEU A 20 -13.93 6.46 -22.80
N ARG A 21 -14.78 5.49 -23.17
CA ARG A 21 -14.91 5.03 -24.55
C ARG A 21 -15.46 6.18 -25.40
N ARG A 22 -14.60 6.85 -26.16
CA ARG A 22 -15.04 7.78 -27.22
C ARG A 22 -15.64 6.96 -28.37
N CYS A 23 -16.93 7.15 -28.66
CA CYS A 23 -17.55 6.66 -29.89
C CYS A 23 -16.89 7.36 -31.09
N LEU A 24 -16.23 6.59 -31.95
CA LEU A 24 -15.68 7.08 -33.21
C LEU A 24 -16.76 6.89 -34.29
N GLY A 25 -17.24 7.99 -34.86
CA GLY A 25 -18.21 7.99 -35.95
C GLY A 25 -17.61 7.46 -37.25
N LEU A 26 -18.41 6.70 -38.00
CA LEU A 26 -18.13 6.22 -39.35
C LEU A 26 -17.92 7.40 -40.33
N PHE A 27 -16.84 7.37 -41.12
CA PHE A 27 -16.81 7.95 -42.46
C PHE A 27 -16.04 7.02 -43.41
N LEU A 28 -16.67 6.70 -44.55
CA LEU A 28 -16.08 5.94 -45.65
C LEU A 28 -15.28 6.84 -46.60
N ALA A 29 -14.24 6.24 -47.19
CA ALA A 29 -13.69 6.40 -48.55
C ALA A 29 -12.25 6.95 -48.67
N GLY A 30 -11.43 6.24 -49.46
CA GLY A 30 -10.25 6.77 -50.16
C GLY A 30 -8.94 6.02 -49.94
N LEU A 31 -8.54 5.19 -50.92
CA LEU A 31 -7.22 4.57 -51.04
C LEU A 31 -6.11 5.64 -51.16
N LEU A 32 -5.11 5.61 -50.28
CA LEU A 32 -3.73 6.01 -50.60
C LEU A 32 -2.78 5.42 -49.55
N SER A 33 -1.91 4.52 -50.00
CA SER A 33 -0.89 3.83 -49.20
C SER A 33 0.15 4.83 -48.70
N SER A 34 0.03 5.23 -47.43
CA SER A 34 1.07 5.94 -46.69
C SER A 34 1.30 5.17 -45.40
N LEU A 35 2.55 4.79 -45.15
CA LEU A 35 2.99 4.13 -43.94
C LEU A 35 2.83 5.10 -42.76
N MET A 36 1.63 5.16 -42.19
CA MET A 36 1.34 5.91 -40.98
C MET A 36 2.04 5.17 -39.83
N ILE A 37 3.23 5.63 -39.44
CA ILE A 37 3.78 5.33 -38.13
C ILE A 37 2.78 5.93 -37.15
N THR A 38 1.88 5.10 -36.63
CA THR A 38 1.02 5.48 -35.52
C THR A 38 1.95 5.67 -34.33
N THR A 39 2.35 6.91 -34.05
CA THR A 39 2.88 7.26 -32.74
C THR A 39 1.73 7.09 -31.76
N GLN A 40 1.70 5.92 -31.14
CA GLN A 40 0.82 5.63 -30.02
C GLN A 40 1.06 6.72 -28.98
N PRO A 41 0.03 7.45 -28.53
CA PRO A 41 0.25 8.44 -27.49
C PRO A 41 0.77 7.70 -26.27
N ALA A 42 1.89 8.16 -25.72
CA ALA A 42 2.36 7.74 -24.41
C ALA A 42 1.17 7.75 -23.46
N ALA A 43 0.92 6.63 -22.78
CA ALA A 43 -0.18 6.51 -21.84
C ALA A 43 -0.20 7.75 -20.95
N ALA A 44 -1.28 8.54 -21.05
CA ALA A 44 -1.44 9.72 -20.23
C ALA A 44 -1.37 9.27 -18.78
N GLN A 45 -0.30 9.68 -18.08
CA GLN A 45 -0.17 9.50 -16.64
C GLN A 45 -1.42 10.09 -16.02
N THR A 46 -2.36 9.23 -15.60
CA THR A 46 -3.51 9.70 -14.84
C THR A 46 -2.95 10.39 -13.61
N SER A 47 -3.54 11.53 -13.20
CA SER A 47 -3.07 12.39 -12.08
C SER A 47 -3.00 11.69 -10.71
N PHE A 48 -3.19 10.38 -10.70
CA PHE A 48 -3.14 9.48 -9.58
C PHE A 48 -1.70 9.02 -9.27
N CYS A 49 -0.81 9.00 -10.26
CA CYS A 49 0.57 8.49 -10.16
C CYS A 49 1.58 9.55 -10.58
N GLU A 50 1.59 10.67 -9.88
CA GLU A 50 2.53 11.75 -10.17
C GLU A 50 3.86 11.49 -9.48
N SER A 51 4.93 11.38 -10.26
CA SER A 51 6.29 11.43 -9.74
C SER A 51 6.57 12.83 -9.24
N ARG A 52 6.83 13.00 -7.94
CA ARG A 52 7.25 14.29 -7.36
C ARG A 52 8.75 14.27 -7.13
N SER A 53 9.40 15.44 -7.19
CA SER A 53 10.80 15.57 -6.77
C SER A 53 10.93 15.09 -5.33
N VAL A 54 11.93 14.25 -5.05
CA VAL A 54 12.18 13.63 -3.73
C VAL A 54 12.04 14.68 -2.60
N PRO A 55 11.14 14.48 -1.62
CA PRO A 55 10.93 15.46 -0.56
C PRO A 55 12.20 15.63 0.29
N SER A 56 12.64 16.87 0.49
CA SER A 56 13.75 17.20 1.39
C SER A 56 13.37 17.15 2.87
N ASP A 57 12.08 16.99 3.17
CA ASP A 57 11.52 16.86 4.52
C ASP A 57 10.39 15.82 4.53
N VAL A 58 10.53 14.76 5.34
CA VAL A 58 9.52 13.71 5.53
C VAL A 58 8.97 13.71 6.96
N ALA A 59 7.68 13.45 7.12
CA ALA A 59 7.10 13.10 8.41
C ALA A 59 6.84 11.60 8.48
N GLN A 60 7.16 10.99 9.62
CA GLN A 60 7.03 9.55 9.82
C GLN A 60 5.93 9.23 10.82
N GLY A 61 4.87 8.56 10.37
CA GLY A 61 3.92 7.84 11.22
C GLY A 61 4.42 6.43 11.50
N ARG A 62 4.05 5.85 12.65
CA ARG A 62 4.50 4.49 13.03
C ARG A 62 3.40 3.72 13.77
N SER A 63 3.21 2.45 13.38
CA SER A 63 2.46 1.44 14.14
C SER A 63 3.43 0.36 14.61
N TYR A 64 3.64 0.29 15.93
CA TYR A 64 4.47 -0.72 16.56
C TYR A 64 3.65 -1.92 17.03
N GLY A 65 4.32 -3.06 17.15
CA GLY A 65 3.79 -4.20 17.88
C GLY A 65 3.43 -3.82 19.32
N ASP A 66 2.19 -4.15 19.65
CA ASP A 66 1.19 -3.67 20.60
C ASP A 66 0.72 -2.32 20.06
N PRO A 67 -0.48 -2.14 19.44
CA PRO A 67 -0.83 -1.03 18.54
C PRO A 67 -0.84 0.31 19.24
N HIS A 68 0.37 0.72 19.58
CA HIS A 68 0.86 2.01 19.97
C HIS A 68 0.96 2.77 18.66
N ILE A 69 -0.16 3.39 18.31
CA ILE A 69 -0.26 4.26 17.17
C ILE A 69 0.45 5.56 17.55
N ASN A 70 1.49 5.89 16.79
CA ASN A 70 2.06 7.23 16.79
C ASN A 70 1.57 7.90 15.52
N THR A 71 0.63 8.84 15.68
CA THR A 71 0.10 9.66 14.59
C THR A 71 1.18 10.49 13.94
N PHE A 72 0.90 11.06 12.77
CA PHE A 72 1.85 11.95 12.08
C PHE A 72 2.23 13.19 12.90
N ASP A 73 1.35 13.63 13.81
CA ASP A 73 1.54 14.77 14.69
C ASP A 73 2.10 14.38 16.08
N GLY A 74 2.52 13.12 16.25
CA GLY A 74 3.19 12.64 17.46
C GLY A 74 2.26 12.26 18.62
N PHE A 75 0.94 12.36 18.46
CA PHE A 75 -0.01 11.81 19.44
C PHE A 75 0.08 10.28 19.50
N HIS A 76 0.18 9.76 20.73
CA HIS A 76 0.36 8.34 21.02
C HIS A 76 -0.88 7.76 21.70
N TYR A 77 -1.40 6.64 21.18
CA TYR A 77 -2.51 5.93 21.81
C TYR A 77 -2.49 4.43 21.50
N GLY A 78 -3.17 3.64 22.34
CA GLY A 78 -3.37 2.21 22.12
C GLY A 78 -4.63 1.90 21.30
N PHE A 79 -4.54 0.98 20.35
CA PHE A 79 -5.65 0.56 19.50
C PHE A 79 -5.80 -0.98 19.48
N GLN A 80 -6.14 -1.58 20.64
CA GLN A 80 -6.25 -3.04 20.78
C GLN A 80 -7.52 -3.59 20.11
N THR A 81 -7.46 -3.90 18.83
CA THR A 81 -8.60 -4.47 18.11
C THR A 81 -8.16 -5.55 17.12
N VAL A 82 -9.03 -6.53 16.90
CA VAL A 82 -8.87 -7.54 15.85
C VAL A 82 -9.71 -7.13 14.65
N GLY A 83 -9.12 -7.11 13.45
CA GLY A 83 -9.82 -6.71 12.24
C GLY A 83 -8.90 -6.10 11.19
N GLU A 84 -9.50 -5.41 10.23
CA GLU A 84 -8.80 -4.69 9.17
C GLU A 84 -9.17 -3.21 9.23
N PHE A 85 -8.18 -2.34 9.13
CA PHE A 85 -8.34 -0.91 9.35
C PHE A 85 -7.57 -0.10 8.32
N ILE A 86 -8.11 1.07 7.97
CA ILE A 86 -7.34 2.07 7.23
C ILE A 86 -6.38 2.72 8.22
N LEU A 87 -5.10 2.32 8.15
CA LEU A 87 -4.05 2.91 8.96
C LEU A 87 -3.86 4.38 8.57
N THR A 88 -3.78 4.66 7.27
CA THR A 88 -3.70 6.01 6.74
C THR A 88 -4.05 6.03 5.25
N HIS A 89 -4.60 7.15 4.78
CA HIS A 89 -4.76 7.42 3.35
C HIS A 89 -4.74 8.92 3.07
N SER A 90 -4.36 9.28 1.84
CA SER A 90 -4.52 10.62 1.32
C SER A 90 -5.95 10.89 0.84
N ARG A 91 -6.35 12.17 0.80
CA ARG A 91 -7.69 12.59 0.37
C ARG A 91 -8.01 12.21 -1.09
N ASN A 92 -7.04 12.38 -1.99
CA ASN A 92 -7.15 11.99 -3.40
C ASN A 92 -6.85 10.49 -3.61
N ARG A 93 -6.58 9.76 -2.52
CA ARG A 93 -6.35 8.32 -2.53
C ARG A 93 -5.09 7.91 -3.31
N ASP A 94 -4.18 8.80 -3.68
CA ASP A 94 -2.90 8.42 -4.33
C ASP A 94 -1.94 7.65 -3.40
N PHE A 95 -2.21 7.65 -2.08
CA PHE A 95 -1.49 6.92 -1.05
C PHE A 95 -2.50 6.31 -0.08
N GLU A 96 -2.41 5.00 0.17
CA GLU A 96 -3.27 4.32 1.13
C GLU A 96 -2.58 3.08 1.71
N VAL A 97 -2.72 2.92 3.02
CA VAL A 97 -2.20 1.81 3.80
C VAL A 97 -3.31 1.26 4.70
N GLN A 98 -3.59 -0.03 4.55
CA GLN A 98 -4.49 -0.77 5.41
C GLN A 98 -3.71 -1.81 6.21
N ALA A 99 -4.04 -1.96 7.49
CA ALA A 99 -3.42 -2.91 8.39
C ALA A 99 -4.44 -3.95 8.85
N ARG A 100 -4.02 -5.20 8.89
CA ARG A 100 -4.76 -6.29 9.54
C ARG A 100 -4.16 -6.56 10.90
N GLN A 101 -4.99 -6.62 11.93
CA GLN A 101 -4.60 -6.94 13.30
C GLN A 101 -5.25 -8.23 13.78
N ALA A 102 -4.47 -9.05 14.47
CA ALA A 102 -4.94 -10.28 15.10
C ALA A 102 -4.40 -10.41 16.51
N GLN A 103 -5.06 -11.23 17.31
CA GLN A 103 -4.68 -11.50 18.69
C GLN A 103 -3.29 -12.18 18.76
N VAL A 104 -2.49 -11.81 19.75
CA VAL A 104 -1.26 -12.51 20.07
C VAL A 104 -1.56 -13.84 20.77
N PRO A 105 -0.94 -14.96 20.35
CA PRO A 105 -1.11 -16.23 21.01
C PRO A 105 -0.86 -16.12 22.52
N ASN A 106 -1.78 -16.65 23.31
CA ASN A 106 -1.74 -16.66 24.78
C ASN A 106 -1.78 -15.27 25.45
N ARG A 107 -2.24 -14.21 24.75
CA ARG A 107 -2.38 -12.86 25.30
C ARG A 107 -3.73 -12.25 24.89
N ASN A 108 -4.73 -12.34 25.77
CA ASN A 108 -6.13 -12.03 25.43
C ASN A 108 -6.45 -10.55 25.22
N SER A 109 -5.58 -9.65 25.68
CA SER A 109 -5.76 -8.20 25.58
C SER A 109 -4.78 -7.53 24.62
N LEU A 110 -4.09 -8.32 23.79
CA LEU A 110 -3.00 -7.85 22.93
C LEU A 110 -3.27 -8.28 21.49
N SER A 111 -3.46 -7.30 20.62
CA SER A 111 -3.51 -7.49 19.17
C SER A 111 -2.27 -6.91 18.50
N LEU A 112 -1.85 -7.43 17.36
CA LEU A 112 -0.68 -6.95 16.60
C LEU A 112 -0.97 -7.02 15.11
N ASN A 113 -0.27 -6.21 14.30
CA ASN A 113 -0.45 -6.30 12.86
C ASN A 113 0.11 -7.63 12.32
N THR A 114 -0.67 -8.30 11.49
CA THR A 114 -0.33 -9.59 10.86
C THR A 114 -0.24 -9.50 9.33
N ALA A 115 -0.80 -8.45 8.75
CA ALA A 115 -0.66 -8.15 7.34
C ALA A 115 -0.85 -6.65 7.07
N VAL A 116 -0.36 -6.21 5.92
CA VAL A 116 -0.52 -4.85 5.40
C VAL A 116 -0.88 -4.92 3.92
N ALA A 117 -1.80 -4.06 3.49
CA ALA A 117 -2.07 -3.81 2.08
C ALA A 117 -1.85 -2.32 1.78
N MET A 118 -1.21 -2.05 0.65
CA MET A 118 -0.82 -0.72 0.21
C MET A 118 -1.28 -0.53 -1.22
N ARG A 119 -1.93 0.60 -1.49
CA ARG A 119 -2.28 1.00 -2.87
C ARG A 119 -1.18 1.90 -3.39
N VAL A 120 -0.27 1.30 -4.14
CA VAL A 120 0.81 1.99 -4.83
C VAL A 120 0.34 2.21 -6.24
N CYS A 121 -0.08 3.43 -6.56
CA CYS A 121 -0.66 3.67 -7.87
C CYS A 121 -1.90 2.75 -8.12
N ASP A 122 -2.04 2.25 -9.33
CA ASP A 122 -3.02 1.26 -9.75
C ASP A 122 -2.72 -0.16 -9.25
N HIS A 123 -1.67 -0.34 -8.44
CA HIS A 123 -1.26 -1.63 -7.90
C HIS A 123 -1.56 -1.79 -6.42
N ARG A 124 -1.99 -3.00 -6.05
CA ARG A 124 -2.14 -3.41 -4.65
C ARG A 124 -0.95 -4.27 -4.26
N VAL A 125 -0.13 -3.74 -3.36
CA VAL A 125 0.94 -4.48 -2.70
C VAL A 125 0.43 -5.02 -1.37
N GLY A 126 0.53 -6.32 -1.16
CA GLY A 126 0.15 -6.98 0.09
C GLY A 126 1.33 -7.73 0.70
N MET A 127 1.53 -7.57 2.01
CA MET A 127 2.50 -8.35 2.76
C MET A 127 1.81 -9.06 3.93
N TYR A 128 1.91 -10.39 3.99
CA TYR A 128 1.25 -11.24 4.97
C TYR A 128 2.28 -12.01 5.77
N VAL A 129 2.45 -11.68 7.05
CA VAL A 129 3.35 -12.43 7.95
C VAL A 129 2.62 -13.55 8.69
N GLN A 130 1.29 -13.55 8.65
CA GLN A 130 0.40 -14.65 9.03
C GLN A 130 -0.78 -14.72 8.05
N ASP A 131 -1.42 -15.88 7.96
CA ASP A 131 -2.65 -16.13 7.18
C ASP A 131 -2.61 -15.60 5.73
N SER A 132 -1.47 -15.78 5.05
CA SER A 132 -1.35 -15.44 3.64
C SER A 132 -2.33 -16.26 2.79
N PRO A 133 -2.80 -15.73 1.64
CA PRO A 133 -3.82 -16.41 0.83
C PRO A 133 -3.46 -17.85 0.44
N ASP A 134 -2.20 -18.12 0.10
CA ASP A 134 -1.70 -19.47 -0.23
C ASP A 134 -1.06 -20.19 0.96
N GLY A 135 -0.96 -19.55 2.13
CA GLY A 135 -0.36 -20.08 3.34
C GLY A 135 1.16 -20.05 3.42
N ARG A 136 1.88 -19.53 2.41
CA ARG A 136 3.35 -19.53 2.39
C ARG A 136 3.99 -18.24 1.87
N SER A 137 3.38 -17.59 0.90
CA SER A 137 3.96 -16.45 0.19
C SER A 137 3.82 -15.17 1.01
N LEU A 138 4.94 -14.47 1.18
CA LEU A 138 5.04 -13.26 1.98
C LEU A 138 4.50 -12.02 1.25
N MET A 139 4.86 -11.87 -0.03
CA MET A 139 4.61 -10.66 -0.82
C MET A 139 3.67 -10.95 -1.99
N TRP A 140 2.77 -10.01 -2.26
CA TRP A 140 1.72 -10.13 -3.26
C TRP A 140 1.56 -8.81 -4.00
N VAL A 141 1.45 -8.86 -5.33
CA VAL A 141 1.12 -7.71 -6.19
C VAL A 141 -0.12 -8.08 -6.99
N ASP A 142 -1.16 -7.26 -6.88
CA ASP A 142 -2.45 -7.43 -7.57
C ASP A 142 -3.09 -8.82 -7.37
N GLY A 143 -2.89 -9.39 -6.19
CA GLY A 143 -3.42 -10.69 -5.83
C GLY A 143 -2.61 -11.88 -6.36
N VAL A 144 -1.46 -11.64 -6.97
CA VAL A 144 -0.51 -12.67 -7.39
C VAL A 144 0.69 -12.68 -6.43
N ALA A 145 1.08 -13.85 -5.94
CA ALA A 145 2.28 -14.00 -5.12
C ALA A 145 3.52 -13.65 -5.94
N VAL A 146 4.42 -12.85 -5.37
CA VAL A 146 5.68 -12.48 -6.02
C VAL A 146 6.86 -12.98 -5.20
N ASP A 147 7.80 -13.62 -5.88
CA ASP A 147 9.14 -13.82 -5.38
C ASP A 147 10.00 -12.65 -5.84
N MET A 148 10.83 -12.12 -4.95
CA MET A 148 11.70 -11.00 -5.23
C MET A 148 13.02 -11.19 -4.50
N ASP A 149 14.11 -10.76 -5.13
CA ASP A 149 15.43 -10.66 -4.52
C ASP A 149 15.49 -9.36 -3.71
N ASP A 150 16.31 -8.41 -4.12
CA ASP A 150 16.49 -7.13 -3.42
C ASP A 150 15.42 -6.09 -3.78
N GLY A 151 14.74 -6.24 -4.92
CA GLY A 151 13.72 -5.29 -5.36
C GLY A 151 12.71 -5.85 -6.34
N PHE A 152 11.54 -5.21 -6.40
CA PHE A 152 10.46 -5.50 -7.33
C PHE A 152 9.85 -4.17 -7.83
N PRO A 153 10.12 -3.76 -9.08
CA PRO A 153 9.54 -2.54 -9.63
C PRO A 153 8.06 -2.75 -9.94
N LEU A 154 7.26 -1.72 -9.70
CA LEU A 154 5.87 -1.65 -10.10
C LEU A 154 5.74 -0.75 -11.33
N PRO A 155 4.81 -1.05 -12.25
CA PRO A 155 4.44 -0.08 -13.29
C PRO A 155 4.10 1.28 -12.69
N ASN A 156 4.32 2.34 -13.47
CA ASN A 156 4.13 3.74 -13.08
C ASN A 156 5.09 4.26 -11.99
N GLY A 157 6.19 3.55 -11.69
CA GLY A 157 7.34 4.09 -10.95
C GLY A 157 7.35 3.81 -9.45
N GLY A 158 6.47 2.93 -8.96
CA GLY A 158 6.54 2.41 -7.60
C GLY A 158 7.56 1.28 -7.49
N GLU A 159 7.98 0.94 -6.27
CA GLU A 159 8.96 -0.11 -6.03
C GLU A 159 8.77 -0.76 -4.66
N ILE A 160 9.04 -2.06 -4.58
CA ILE A 160 9.25 -2.78 -3.33
C ILE A 160 10.74 -3.06 -3.20
N GLN A 161 11.35 -2.68 -2.08
CA GLN A 161 12.73 -2.98 -1.74
C GLN A 161 12.81 -3.94 -0.56
N ARG A 162 13.67 -4.94 -0.65
CA ARG A 162 14.04 -5.84 0.42
C ARG A 162 15.43 -5.44 0.93
N GLN A 163 15.47 -4.89 2.13
CA GLN A 163 16.73 -4.51 2.79
C GLN A 163 17.33 -5.69 3.58
N SER A 164 16.46 -6.58 4.07
CA SER A 164 16.83 -7.89 4.61
C SER A 164 15.59 -8.78 4.70
N ASP A 165 15.76 -10.03 5.15
CA ASP A 165 14.67 -10.99 5.39
C ASP A 165 13.52 -10.44 6.27
N ARG A 166 13.80 -9.42 7.08
CA ARG A 166 12.86 -8.81 8.02
C ARG A 166 12.53 -7.36 7.73
N ASN A 167 13.19 -6.71 6.78
CA ASN A 167 12.99 -5.28 6.52
C ASN A 167 12.71 -5.05 5.04
N TYR A 168 11.58 -4.40 4.78
CA TYR A 168 11.11 -4.08 3.44
C TYR A 168 10.70 -2.61 3.41
N THR A 169 10.82 -1.98 2.26
CA THR A 169 10.30 -0.63 2.02
C THR A 169 9.48 -0.64 0.75
N VAL A 170 8.26 -0.13 0.80
CA VAL A 170 7.46 0.15 -0.40
C VAL A 170 7.53 1.63 -0.68
N ILE A 171 7.90 2.01 -1.91
CA ILE A 171 8.17 3.37 -2.34
C ILE A 171 7.17 3.74 -3.44
N TRP A 172 6.48 4.86 -3.27
CA TRP A 172 5.58 5.43 -4.27
C TRP A 172 6.38 6.32 -5.24
N PRO A 173 5.86 6.55 -6.46
CA PRO A 173 6.47 7.51 -7.40
C PRO A 173 6.62 8.92 -6.83
N SER A 174 5.74 9.31 -5.90
CA SER A 174 5.79 10.60 -5.19
C SER A 174 6.98 10.72 -4.22
N GLY A 175 7.66 9.63 -3.90
CA GLY A 175 8.67 9.54 -2.85
C GLY A 175 8.11 9.24 -1.46
N ASP A 176 6.79 9.14 -1.28
CA ASP A 176 6.22 8.59 -0.05
C ASP A 176 6.62 7.12 0.08
N GLN A 177 6.80 6.65 1.31
CA GLN A 177 7.30 5.30 1.54
C GLN A 177 6.67 4.67 2.78
N VAL A 178 6.61 3.34 2.80
CA VAL A 178 6.21 2.57 3.98
C VAL A 178 7.34 1.60 4.31
N ALA A 179 7.98 1.81 5.45
CA ALA A 179 8.93 0.85 6.00
C ALA A 179 8.18 -0.23 6.78
N LEU A 180 8.53 -1.48 6.53
CA LEU A 180 7.92 -2.68 7.07
C LEU A 180 8.97 -3.50 7.79
N LYS A 181 8.74 -3.79 9.07
CA LYS A 181 9.67 -4.57 9.89
C LYS A 181 8.97 -5.77 10.51
N ILE A 182 9.40 -6.96 10.14
CA ILE A 182 8.93 -8.20 10.73
C ILE A 182 9.56 -8.35 12.13
N ILE A 183 8.70 -8.62 13.10
CA ILE A 183 9.07 -8.88 14.50
C ILE A 183 8.51 -10.22 14.95
N THR A 184 9.03 -10.75 16.05
CA THR A 184 8.51 -11.96 16.68
C THR A 184 8.05 -11.64 18.09
N VAL A 185 6.81 -11.99 18.43
CA VAL A 185 6.23 -11.81 19.76
C VAL A 185 5.55 -13.10 20.16
N SER A 186 5.83 -13.63 21.35
CA SER A 186 5.26 -14.89 21.84
C SER A 186 5.42 -16.07 20.85
N GLY A 187 6.52 -16.10 20.08
CA GLY A 187 6.79 -17.14 19.07
C GLY A 187 6.05 -16.98 17.73
N ALA A 188 5.18 -15.98 17.57
CA ALA A 188 4.49 -15.68 16.31
C ALA A 188 5.07 -14.43 15.61
N ARG A 189 4.93 -14.34 14.28
CA ARG A 189 5.46 -13.24 13.46
C ARG A 189 4.44 -12.11 13.33
N PHE A 190 4.89 -10.88 13.46
CA PHE A 190 4.07 -9.67 13.31
C PHE A 190 4.83 -8.62 12.49
N ILE A 191 4.16 -7.53 12.14
CA ILE A 191 4.73 -6.49 11.28
C ILE A 191 4.55 -5.10 11.88
N ASN A 192 5.65 -4.37 12.05
CA ASN A 192 5.60 -2.92 12.27
C ASN A 192 5.41 -2.23 10.93
N ILE A 193 4.52 -1.25 10.88
CA ILE A 193 4.17 -0.50 9.66
C ILE A 193 4.50 0.96 9.91
N MET A 194 5.41 1.54 9.14
CA MET A 194 5.94 2.89 9.37
C MET A 194 5.80 3.74 8.10
N PRO A 195 4.61 4.32 7.85
CA PRO A 195 4.39 5.26 6.75
C PRO A 195 5.21 6.53 6.94
N MET A 196 5.94 6.95 5.92
CA MET A 196 6.60 8.24 5.81
C MET A 196 5.99 8.97 4.62
N VAL A 197 5.45 10.14 4.89
CA VAL A 197 4.74 10.95 3.91
C VAL A 197 5.42 12.31 3.79
N SER A 198 5.39 12.85 2.58
CA SER A 198 5.89 14.20 2.29
C SER A 198 5.08 15.28 3.03
N ARG A 199 5.74 16.39 3.39
CA ARG A 199 5.09 17.56 4.01
C ARG A 199 3.98 18.18 3.16
N ASP A 200 3.98 17.99 1.85
CA ASP A 200 2.90 18.46 0.97
C ASP A 200 1.54 17.74 1.22
N ARG A 201 1.54 16.71 2.06
CA ARG A 201 0.34 15.99 2.52
C ARG A 201 -0.26 16.54 3.83
N THR A 202 0.30 17.60 4.42
CA THR A 202 -0.29 18.26 5.60
C THR A 202 -1.76 18.61 5.34
N ASN A 203 -2.64 18.35 6.31
CA ASN A 203 -4.11 18.50 6.22
C ASN A 203 -4.80 17.65 5.13
N ARG A 204 -4.11 16.67 4.54
CA ARG A 204 -4.62 15.85 3.43
C ARG A 204 -4.63 14.36 3.76
N MET A 205 -4.40 14.00 5.02
CA MET A 205 -4.40 12.63 5.49
C MET A 205 -5.66 12.34 6.31
N ALA A 206 -6.00 11.06 6.41
CA ALA A 206 -7.00 10.56 7.34
C ALA A 206 -6.75 9.08 7.65
N GLY A 207 -7.27 8.61 8.77
CA GLY A 207 -7.12 7.23 9.27
C GLY A 207 -6.66 7.22 10.72
N LEU A 208 -6.21 6.05 11.17
CA LEU A 208 -5.69 5.88 12.53
C LEU A 208 -4.45 6.76 12.81
N LEU A 209 -3.67 7.11 11.79
CA LEU A 209 -2.50 8.00 11.94
C LEU A 209 -2.83 9.51 11.96
N GLY A 210 -4.11 9.89 12.03
CA GLY A 210 -4.53 11.28 12.10
C GLY A 210 -4.58 11.99 10.75
N ASN A 211 -4.76 13.31 10.78
CA ASN A 211 -4.94 14.18 9.60
C ASN A 211 -3.68 14.97 9.21
N TYR A 212 -2.61 14.86 9.99
CA TYR A 212 -1.30 15.48 9.74
C TYR A 212 -1.40 17.01 9.67
N ASN A 213 -1.88 17.65 10.74
CA ASN A 213 -2.17 19.09 10.77
C ASN A 213 -1.44 19.91 11.84
N GLY A 214 -0.59 19.29 12.67
CA GLY A 214 0.14 19.94 13.76
C GLY A 214 -0.53 19.83 15.12
#